data_AF-A0A524NXM7-F1
#
_entry.id   AF-A0A524NXM7-F1
#
_cell.length_a   1.000
_cell.length_b   1.000
_cell.length_c   1.000
_cell.angle_alpha   90.00
_cell.angle_beta   90.00
_cell.angle_gamma   90.00
#
_symmetry.space_group_name_H-M   'P 1'
#
loop_
_entity.id
_entity.type
_entity.pdbx_description
1 polymer ?
#
loop_
_entity_poly.entity_id
_entity_poly.type
_entity_poly.pdbx_seq_one_letter_code
_entity_poly.pdbx_strand_id
1 'polypeptide(L)'
;MASILLDLYENNLPYTGANLQSYQDQLQQAIGSKYLAAGDMSDELFFRFNEQPPFAIWEAYLQSITEVRQVRQNIQIAYVCQDLAHYPIENDNWVGEQLFHRLSPAKKMTLLPKFVKFKLKHNY
;
A
#
# COMPACT_ATOMS: atom_id res chain seq x y z
N MET A 1 -11.76 -6.50 9.82
CA MET A 1 -12.49 -5.23 10.00
C MET A 1 -13.76 -5.34 10.86
N ALA A 2 -14.45 -6.49 10.88
CA ALA A 2 -15.66 -6.67 11.69
C ALA A 2 -15.44 -6.82 13.22
N SER A 3 -14.22 -7.07 13.68
CA SER A 3 -13.96 -7.57 15.05
C SER A 3 -14.15 -6.57 16.20
N ILE A 4 -14.03 -5.25 15.96
CA ILE A 4 -14.04 -4.25 17.06
C ILE A 4 -15.46 -3.71 17.32
N LEU A 5 -16.28 -3.59 16.27
CA LEU A 5 -17.73 -3.43 16.45
C LEU A 5 -18.34 -4.66 17.12
N LEU A 6 -17.81 -5.85 16.78
CA LEU A 6 -18.10 -7.08 17.51
C LEU A 6 -17.73 -6.93 18.99
N ASP A 7 -16.55 -6.41 19.32
CA ASP A 7 -16.10 -6.28 20.71
C ASP A 7 -16.96 -5.30 21.53
N LEU A 8 -17.38 -4.17 20.94
CA LEU A 8 -18.35 -3.26 21.59
C LEU A 8 -19.72 -3.92 21.79
N TYR A 9 -20.14 -4.75 20.82
CA TYR A 9 -21.42 -5.46 20.83
C TYR A 9 -21.42 -6.68 21.76
N GLU A 10 -20.34 -7.47 21.77
CA GLU A 10 -20.14 -8.69 22.54
C GLU A 10 -19.84 -8.38 24.01
N ASN A 11 -19.12 -7.28 24.30
CA ASN A 11 -18.88 -6.84 25.67
C ASN A 11 -19.94 -5.85 26.19
N ASN A 12 -20.99 -5.59 25.40
CA ASN A 12 -22.13 -4.75 25.75
C ASN A 12 -21.72 -3.35 26.28
N LEU A 13 -20.63 -2.81 25.71
CA LEU A 13 -20.08 -1.54 26.14
C LEU A 13 -21.01 -0.41 25.69
N PRO A 14 -21.29 0.59 26.55
CA PRO A 14 -22.23 1.65 26.19
C PRO A 14 -21.64 2.50 25.06
N TYR A 15 -22.47 2.81 24.06
CA TYR A 15 -22.16 3.71 22.94
C TYR A 15 -22.07 5.18 23.38
N THR A 16 -21.17 5.44 24.33
CA THR A 16 -20.86 6.79 24.81
C THR A 16 -19.91 7.48 23.84
N GLY A 17 -19.91 8.82 23.83
CA GLY A 17 -19.00 9.61 23.00
C GLY A 17 -17.52 9.25 23.21
N ALA A 18 -17.12 8.90 24.44
CA ALA A 18 -15.76 8.49 24.75
C ALA A 18 -15.37 7.13 24.12
N ASN A 19 -16.27 6.14 24.18
CA ASN A 19 -16.04 4.82 23.60
C ASN A 19 -16.03 4.86 22.06
N LEU A 20 -16.90 5.68 21.48
CA LEU A 20 -16.92 5.92 20.04
C LEU A 20 -15.68 6.69 19.54
N GLN A 21 -15.17 7.65 20.32
CA GLN A 21 -13.94 8.37 20.01
C GLN A 21 -12.72 7.43 20.08
N SER A 22 -12.62 6.61 21.14
CA SER A 22 -11.55 5.62 21.25
C SER A 22 -11.58 4.60 20.11
N TYR A 23 -12.78 4.19 19.69
CA TYR A 23 -12.97 3.38 18.49
C TYR A 23 -12.47 4.11 17.23
N GLN A 24 -12.86 5.36 17.04
CA GLN A 24 -12.45 6.17 15.90
C GLN A 24 -10.92 6.32 15.83
N ASP A 25 -10.26 6.58 16.97
CA ASP A 25 -8.81 6.74 17.06
C ASP A 25 -8.07 5.44 16.71
N GLN A 26 -8.55 4.29 17.21
CA GLN A 26 -7.96 2.98 16.89
C GLN A 26 -8.18 2.59 15.42
N LEU A 27 -9.34 2.94 14.87
CA LEU A 27 -9.66 2.69 13.46
C LEU A 27 -8.80 3.58 12.56
N GLN A 28 -8.61 4.84 12.95
CA GLN A 28 -7.73 5.77 12.26
C GLN A 28 -6.25 5.38 12.40
N GLN A 29 -5.84 4.77 13.50
CA GLN A 29 -4.50 4.20 13.66
C GLN A 29 -4.33 2.93 12.82
N ALA A 30 -5.33 2.04 12.75
CA ALA A 30 -5.27 0.82 11.95
C ALA A 30 -5.31 1.12 10.44
N ILE A 31 -6.19 2.04 10.01
CA ILE A 31 -6.23 2.54 8.63
C ILE A 31 -4.96 3.36 8.32
N GLY A 32 -4.56 4.26 9.21
CA GLY A 32 -3.37 5.10 9.08
C GLY A 32 -2.09 4.28 8.90
N SER A 33 -1.84 3.35 9.83
CA SER A 33 -0.61 2.56 9.85
C SER A 33 -0.56 1.43 8.82
N LYS A 34 -1.72 0.85 8.42
CA LYS A 34 -1.75 -0.29 7.48
C LYS A 34 -2.17 0.09 6.06
N TYR A 35 -3.11 1.01 5.88
CA TYR A 35 -3.65 1.38 4.57
C TYR A 35 -3.04 2.67 4.03
N LEU A 36 -2.94 3.71 4.86
CA LEU A 36 -2.37 4.98 4.43
C LEU A 36 -0.85 4.96 4.38
N ALA A 37 -0.14 4.06 5.04
CA ALA A 37 1.30 3.89 4.80
C ALA A 37 1.62 3.48 3.34
N ALA A 38 0.71 2.76 2.67
CA ALA A 38 0.80 2.47 1.24
C ALA A 38 0.40 3.69 0.36
N GLY A 39 -0.55 4.50 0.85
CA GLY A 39 -0.93 5.78 0.25
C GLY A 39 0.13 6.87 0.40
N ASP A 40 0.82 6.95 1.53
CA ASP A 40 1.85 7.93 1.89
C ASP A 40 3.09 7.76 1.03
N MET A 41 3.46 6.53 0.65
CA MET A 41 4.53 6.29 -0.31
C MET A 41 4.14 6.78 -1.72
N SER A 42 2.87 6.63 -2.07
CA SER A 42 2.31 7.13 -3.33
C SER A 42 2.24 8.66 -3.32
N ASP A 43 1.78 9.26 -2.22
CA ASP A 43 1.69 10.70 -2.00
C ASP A 43 3.10 11.33 -1.93
N GLU A 44 4.05 10.65 -1.28
CA GLU A 44 5.46 11.00 -1.30
C GLU A 44 6.03 10.95 -2.71
N LEU A 45 5.83 9.87 -3.47
CA LEU A 45 6.41 9.72 -4.81
C LEU A 45 5.80 10.67 -5.84
N PHE A 46 4.48 10.85 -5.82
CA PHE A 46 3.74 11.62 -6.83
C PHE A 46 3.62 13.11 -6.49
N PHE A 47 3.49 13.48 -5.21
CA PHE A 47 3.21 14.87 -4.83
C PHE A 47 4.35 15.52 -4.03
N ARG A 48 4.97 14.83 -3.06
CA ARG A 48 5.99 15.47 -2.18
C ARG A 48 7.43 15.40 -2.70
N PHE A 49 7.79 14.38 -3.48
CA PHE A 49 9.13 14.26 -4.10
C PHE A 49 9.34 15.20 -5.28
N ASN A 50 8.33 16.02 -5.62
CA ASN A 50 8.41 16.98 -6.70
C ASN A 50 8.76 16.30 -8.03
N GLU A 51 8.17 15.12 -8.29
CA GLU A 51 8.37 14.41 -9.56
C GLU A 51 7.91 15.33 -10.69
N GLN A 52 8.88 15.85 -11.43
CA GLN A 52 8.62 16.68 -12.58
C GLN A 52 8.24 15.80 -13.77
N PRO A 53 7.31 16.23 -14.62
CA PRO A 53 7.04 15.57 -15.88
C PRO A 53 8.34 15.24 -16.63
N PRO A 54 8.47 14.05 -17.23
CA PRO A 54 7.46 12.99 -17.28
C PRO A 54 7.43 12.16 -15.99
N PHE A 55 6.22 11.86 -15.50
CA PHE A 55 5.97 11.02 -14.32
C PHE A 55 6.40 9.57 -14.60
N ALA A 56 7.70 9.32 -14.67
CA ALA A 56 8.28 8.10 -15.21
C ALA A 56 7.85 6.83 -14.44
N ILE A 57 7.54 6.98 -13.14
CA ILE A 57 6.98 5.90 -12.33
C ILE A 57 5.54 5.61 -12.73
N TRP A 58 4.73 6.64 -12.96
CA TRP A 58 3.36 6.49 -13.44
C TRP A 58 3.30 5.89 -14.84
N GLU A 59 4.17 6.32 -15.75
CA GLU A 59 4.25 5.74 -17.09
C GLU A 59 4.66 4.28 -17.04
N ALA A 60 5.68 3.94 -16.24
CA ALA A 60 6.07 2.54 -16.03
C ALA A 60 4.93 1.71 -15.42
N TYR A 61 4.12 2.31 -14.54
CA TYR A 61 2.93 1.66 -13.96
C TYR A 61 1.87 1.37 -15.02
N LEU A 62 1.47 2.38 -15.79
CA LEU A 62 0.49 2.22 -16.87
C LEU A 62 0.96 1.19 -17.91
N GLN A 63 2.25 1.23 -18.25
CA GLN A 63 2.83 0.26 -19.16
C GLN A 63 2.78 -1.16 -18.57
N SER A 64 3.09 -1.31 -17.27
CA SER A 64 3.03 -2.59 -16.54
C SER A 64 1.62 -3.17 -16.53
N ILE A 65 0.61 -2.33 -16.25
CA ILE A 65 -0.80 -2.73 -16.30
C ILE A 65 -1.20 -3.16 -17.70
N THR A 66 -0.74 -2.46 -18.74
CA THR A 66 -1.16 -2.74 -20.11
C THR A 66 -0.54 -4.05 -20.61
N GLU A 67 0.76 -4.23 -20.39
CA GLU A 67 1.54 -5.31 -21.01
C GLU A 67 1.61 -6.60 -20.18
N VAL A 68 1.48 -6.52 -18.84
CA VAL A 68 1.68 -7.68 -17.97
C VAL A 68 0.36 -8.09 -17.32
N ARG A 69 -0.23 -9.19 -17.83
CA ARG A 69 -1.48 -9.74 -17.28
C ARG A 69 -1.39 -10.03 -15.78
N GLN A 70 -0.26 -10.56 -15.32
CA GLN A 70 -0.05 -10.88 -13.90
C GLN A 70 -0.09 -9.63 -13.01
N VAL A 71 0.37 -8.47 -13.50
CA VAL A 71 0.28 -7.21 -12.74
C VAL A 71 -1.19 -6.85 -12.49
N ARG A 72 -2.05 -6.95 -13.52
CA ARG A 72 -3.49 -6.72 -13.37
C ARG A 72 -4.14 -7.71 -12.41
N GLN A 73 -3.75 -8.98 -12.49
CA GLN A 73 -4.28 -10.02 -11.60
C GLN A 73 -3.89 -9.76 -10.15
N ASN A 74 -2.63 -9.41 -9.88
CA ASN A 74 -2.16 -9.09 -8.54
C ASN A 74 -2.84 -7.84 -7.97
N ILE A 75 -3.00 -6.79 -8.78
CA ILE A 75 -3.76 -5.58 -8.39
C ILE A 75 -5.22 -5.94 -8.09
N GLN A 76 -5.85 -6.78 -8.91
CA GLN A 76 -7.22 -7.23 -8.66
C GLN A 76 -7.32 -8.02 -7.35
N ILE A 77 -6.36 -8.91 -7.08
CA ILE A 77 -6.28 -9.67 -5.82
C ILE A 77 -6.18 -8.72 -4.63
N ALA A 78 -5.31 -7.70 -4.70
CA ALA A 78 -5.21 -6.66 -3.68
C ALA A 78 -6.54 -5.93 -3.46
N TYR A 79 -7.22 -5.57 -4.56
CA TYR A 79 -8.48 -4.84 -4.51
C TYR A 79 -9.64 -5.64 -3.89
N VAL A 80 -9.72 -6.95 -4.16
CA VAL A 80 -10.81 -7.81 -3.65
C VAL A 80 -10.48 -8.50 -2.33
N CYS A 81 -9.22 -8.50 -1.89
CA CYS A 81 -8.81 -9.10 -0.62
C CYS A 81 -9.32 -8.26 0.55
N GLN A 82 -10.40 -8.73 1.19
CA GLN A 82 -10.93 -8.08 2.39
C GLN A 82 -10.21 -8.51 3.68
N ASP A 83 -9.45 -9.61 3.62
CA ASP A 83 -8.65 -10.12 4.72
C ASP A 83 -7.16 -9.81 4.51
N LEU A 84 -6.79 -8.59 4.86
CA LEU A 84 -5.40 -8.14 4.74
C LEU A 84 -4.41 -8.88 5.63
N ALA A 85 -4.86 -9.59 6.68
CA ALA A 85 -3.94 -10.35 7.53
C ALA A 85 -3.33 -11.54 6.77
N HIS A 86 -4.05 -12.06 5.77
CA HIS A 86 -3.61 -13.15 4.91
C HIS A 86 -3.33 -12.68 3.47
N TYR A 87 -3.16 -11.37 3.27
CA TYR A 87 -2.83 -10.84 1.96
C TYR A 87 -1.44 -11.36 1.51
N PRO A 88 -1.32 -11.94 0.29
CA PRO A 88 -0.03 -12.39 -0.23
C PRO A 88 0.87 -11.20 -0.59
N ILE A 89 1.63 -10.69 0.39
CA ILE A 89 2.56 -9.55 0.25
C ILE A 89 3.57 -9.76 -0.90
N GLU A 90 3.90 -11.02 -1.20
CA GLU A 90 4.76 -11.38 -2.34
C GLU A 90 4.25 -10.84 -3.69
N ASN A 91 2.93 -10.73 -3.86
CA ASN A 91 2.32 -10.18 -5.07
C ASN A 91 2.65 -8.70 -5.26
N ASP A 92 2.63 -7.92 -4.18
CA ASP A 92 2.99 -6.50 -4.21
C ASP A 92 4.48 -6.31 -4.44
N ASN A 93 5.30 -7.12 -3.77
CA ASN A 93 6.75 -7.12 -3.98
C ASN A 93 7.09 -7.42 -5.45
N TRP A 94 6.43 -8.42 -6.04
CA TRP A 94 6.63 -8.78 -7.44
C TRP A 94 6.19 -7.66 -8.39
N VAL A 95 5.02 -7.04 -8.15
CA VAL A 95 4.55 -5.90 -8.94
C VAL A 95 5.53 -4.72 -8.84
N GLY A 96 6.04 -4.44 -7.64
CA GLY A 96 7.07 -3.42 -7.41
C GLY A 96 8.38 -3.69 -8.17
N GLU A 97 8.80 -4.95 -8.25
CA GLU A 97 9.96 -5.36 -9.07
C GLU A 97 9.72 -5.15 -10.57
N GLN A 98 8.54 -5.52 -11.09
CA GLN A 98 8.20 -5.30 -12.50
C GLN A 98 8.21 -3.82 -12.85
N LEU A 99 7.62 -3.00 -11.97
CA LEU A 99 7.65 -1.54 -12.07
C LEU A 99 9.09 -1.02 -12.12
N PHE A 100 9.92 -1.41 -11.16
CA PHE A 100 11.31 -0.97 -11.10
C PHE A 100 12.09 -1.38 -12.35
N HIS A 101 11.88 -2.59 -12.87
CA HIS A 101 12.51 -3.07 -14.11
C HIS A 101 12.08 -2.30 -15.37
N ARG A 102 10.91 -1.68 -15.37
CA ARG A 102 10.40 -0.89 -16.51
C ARG A 102 10.82 0.57 -16.46
N LEU A 103 11.38 1.05 -15.35
CA LEU A 103 11.96 2.38 -15.28
C LEU A 103 13.17 2.55 -16.20
N SER A 104 13.40 3.78 -16.65
CA SER A 104 14.61 4.15 -17.39
C SER A 104 15.88 3.92 -16.54
N PRO A 105 17.04 3.63 -17.14
CA PRO A 105 18.28 3.40 -16.40
C PRO A 105 18.65 4.53 -15.43
N ALA A 106 18.44 5.79 -15.84
CA ALA A 106 18.70 6.96 -14.99
C ALA A 106 17.79 6.99 -13.74
N LYS A 107 16.50 6.68 -13.90
CA LYS A 107 15.55 6.63 -12.79
C LYS A 107 15.81 5.41 -11.88
N LYS A 108 16.23 4.28 -12.45
CA LYS A 108 16.69 3.12 -11.66
C LYS A 108 17.87 3.50 -10.78
N MET A 109 18.91 4.16 -11.30
CA MET A 109 20.08 4.53 -10.48
C MET A 109 19.70 5.44 -9.30
N THR A 110 18.79 6.38 -9.49
CA THR A 110 18.35 7.29 -8.42
C THR A 110 17.47 6.59 -7.38
N LEU A 111 16.68 5.60 -7.77
CA LEU A 111 15.77 4.88 -6.87
C LEU A 111 16.35 3.58 -6.28
N LEU A 112 17.42 3.03 -6.88
CA LEU A 112 18.03 1.76 -6.50
C LEU A 112 18.40 1.72 -5.00
N PRO A 113 19.03 2.75 -4.40
CA PRO A 113 19.35 2.71 -2.97
C PRO A 113 18.12 2.58 -2.09
N LYS A 114 17.02 3.26 -2.45
CA LYS A 114 15.74 3.18 -1.73
C LYS A 114 15.07 1.83 -1.93
N PHE A 115 15.07 1.32 -3.15
CA PHE A 115 14.50 0.03 -3.51
C PHE A 115 15.20 -1.11 -2.73
N VAL A 116 16.53 -1.12 -2.72
CA VAL A 116 17.33 -2.09 -1.97
C VAL A 116 17.09 -1.97 -0.46
N LYS A 117 17.07 -0.74 0.09
CA LYS A 117 16.77 -0.52 1.51
C LYS A 117 15.39 -1.05 1.89
N PHE A 118 14.38 -0.84 1.04
CA PHE A 118 13.04 -1.37 1.25
C PHE A 118 13.03 -2.90 1.24
N LYS A 119 13.67 -3.53 0.24
CA LYS A 119 13.77 -5.00 0.14
C LYS A 119 14.48 -5.62 1.35
N LEU A 120 15.57 -5.03 1.82
CA LEU A 120 16.29 -5.53 3.00
C LEU A 120 15.48 -5.41 4.29
N LYS A 121 14.57 -4.42 4.38
CA LYS A 121 13.73 -4.21 5.56
C LYS A 121 12.51 -5.15 5.59
N HIS A 122 12.04 -5.65 4.45
CA HIS A 122 10.77 -6.39 4.33
C HIS A 122 10.92 -7.79 3.74
N ASN A 123 12.13 -8.21 3.37
CA ASN A 123 12.43 -9.62 3.16
C ASN A 123 12.53 -10.30 4.53
N TYR A 124 11.62 -11.25 4.79
CA TYR A 124 11.74 -12.28 5.82
C TYR A 124 12.68 -13.39 5.36
#